data_AF-H0F8P4-F1
#
_entry.id   AF-H0F8P4-F1
#
_cell.length_a   1.000
_cell.length_b   1.000
_cell.length_c   1.000
_cell.angle_alpha   90.00
_cell.angle_beta   90.00
_cell.angle_gamma   90.00
#
_symmetry.space_group_name_H-M   'P 1'
#
loop_
_entity.id
_entity.type
_entity.pdbx_description
1 polymer ?
#
loop_
_entity_poly.entity_id
_entity_poly.type
_entity_poly.pdbx_seq_one_letter_code
_entity_poly.pdbx_strand_id
1 'polypeptide(L)'
;MRLPRAWRRFNQALKGQLSKQIVAGHLTGFGPSERPGICYTFGGQRVDVALPFWNEISRDTRNGLRPVAVAALTDLPVRLHLLTLQPGTPPVLLRAEYPMSAQTWNSVEEVSDADRQAVRKEELGVRKLFYALALLPLAGSLFLGPMILLSAFFVLMGLVLGMRSPTLKRARYKHGVRGQVEEVVTYRVRTSNSNVSTLVHNYRIGGVMYRVEHFGQVAAPGQSVAFEYLDDAGFLGPRALFFQIEDQAVMTL
;
A
#
# COMPACT_ATOMS: atom_id res chain seq x y z
N MET A 1 -3.19 -37.76 -5.83
CA MET A 1 -3.27 -36.67 -6.84
C MET A 1 -1.91 -35.95 -6.92
N ARG A 2 -1.32 -35.81 -8.11
CA ARG A 2 0.00 -35.14 -8.29
C ARG A 2 -0.20 -33.62 -8.31
N LEU A 3 0.36 -32.90 -7.34
CA LEU A 3 0.38 -31.43 -7.35
C LEU A 3 1.06 -30.90 -8.63
N PRO A 4 0.50 -29.86 -9.28
CA PRO A 4 1.11 -29.20 -10.42
C PRO A 4 2.56 -28.79 -10.14
N ARG A 5 3.42 -28.80 -11.16
CA ARG A 5 4.85 -28.48 -10.99
C ARG A 5 5.08 -27.09 -10.38
N ALA A 6 4.23 -26.12 -10.70
CA ALA A 6 4.26 -24.78 -10.12
C ALA A 6 4.03 -24.78 -8.60
N TRP A 7 3.06 -25.56 -8.11
CA TRP A 7 2.78 -25.71 -6.68
C TRP A 7 3.92 -26.39 -5.92
N ARG A 8 4.58 -27.37 -6.55
CA ARG A 8 5.77 -28.00 -5.96
C ARG A 8 6.91 -27.01 -5.77
N ARG A 9 7.19 -26.16 -6.77
CA ARG A 9 8.23 -25.12 -6.64
C ARG A 9 7.85 -24.02 -5.65
N PHE A 10 6.58 -23.64 -5.58
CA PHE A 10 6.11 -22.73 -4.54
C PHE A 10 6.32 -23.31 -3.13
N ASN A 11 5.97 -24.58 -2.92
CA ASN A 11 6.24 -25.26 -1.66
C ASN A 11 7.74 -25.38 -1.37
N GLN A 12 8.59 -25.60 -2.39
CA GLN A 12 10.04 -25.57 -2.23
C GLN A 12 10.55 -24.17 -1.86
N ALA A 13 10.01 -23.11 -2.46
CA ALA A 13 10.30 -21.73 -2.11
C ALA A 13 9.99 -21.45 -0.64
N LEU A 14 8.78 -21.81 -0.19
CA LEU A 14 8.34 -21.66 1.21
C LEU A 14 9.20 -22.46 2.19
N LYS A 15 9.73 -23.60 1.75
CA LYS A 15 10.66 -24.44 2.53
C LYS A 15 12.13 -24.00 2.42
N GLY A 16 12.43 -22.89 1.74
CA GLY A 16 13.79 -22.38 1.55
C GLY A 16 14.67 -23.26 0.64
N GLN A 17 14.08 -24.15 -0.15
CA GLN A 17 14.79 -25.13 -0.99
C GLN A 17 15.09 -24.60 -2.40
N LEU A 18 14.73 -23.35 -2.71
CA LEU A 18 15.10 -22.69 -3.96
C LEU A 18 16.20 -21.66 -3.72
N SER A 19 17.26 -21.74 -4.52
CA SER A 19 18.35 -20.78 -4.45
C SER A 19 17.91 -19.40 -4.94
N LYS A 20 18.12 -18.41 -4.08
CA LYS A 20 17.98 -16.99 -4.40
C LYS A 20 19.10 -16.58 -5.35
N GLN A 21 18.74 -15.83 -6.39
CA GLN A 21 19.69 -15.20 -7.31
C GLN A 21 19.96 -13.76 -6.87
N ILE A 22 21.18 -13.31 -7.10
CA ILE A 22 21.61 -11.96 -6.77
C ILE A 22 22.16 -11.34 -8.03
N VAL A 23 21.56 -10.21 -8.43
CA VAL A 23 22.03 -9.41 -9.56
C VAL A 23 22.41 -8.06 -9.01
N ALA A 24 23.63 -7.60 -9.26
CA ALA A 24 24.11 -6.32 -8.78
C ALA A 24 24.74 -5.54 -9.92
N GLY A 25 24.59 -4.23 -9.88
CA GLY A 25 25.15 -3.33 -10.88
C GLY A 25 24.82 -1.89 -10.58
N HIS A 26 25.30 -0.99 -11.43
CA HIS A 26 24.95 0.42 -11.36
C HIS A 26 23.65 0.67 -12.13
N LEU A 27 22.60 1.12 -11.43
CA LEU A 27 21.27 1.26 -12.00
C LEU A 27 21.20 2.51 -12.87
N THR A 28 21.24 2.35 -14.19
CA THR A 28 21.19 3.45 -15.16
C THR A 28 19.79 3.72 -15.69
N GLY A 29 18.81 2.88 -15.34
CA GLY A 29 17.43 3.07 -15.76
C GLY A 29 16.44 2.20 -15.01
N PHE A 30 15.22 2.71 -14.83
CA PHE A 30 14.13 2.04 -14.16
C PHE A 30 12.83 2.31 -14.89
N GLY A 31 12.07 1.25 -15.19
CA GLY A 31 10.92 1.37 -16.09
C GLY A 31 9.91 0.25 -15.94
N PRO A 32 8.72 0.38 -16.56
CA PRO A 32 7.81 -0.74 -16.70
C PRO A 32 8.46 -1.83 -17.56
N SER A 33 8.20 -3.10 -17.22
CA SER A 33 8.61 -4.21 -18.06
C SER A 33 7.67 -4.37 -19.28
N GLU A 34 8.15 -5.07 -20.31
CA GLU A 34 7.32 -5.50 -21.44
C GLU A 34 6.30 -6.56 -21.02
N ARG A 35 6.68 -7.39 -20.06
CA ARG A 35 5.74 -8.29 -19.37
C ARG A 35 5.11 -7.51 -18.21
N PRO A 36 4.07 -8.04 -17.55
CA PRO A 36 3.75 -7.53 -16.22
C PRO A 36 5.10 -7.46 -15.47
N GLY A 37 5.44 -6.33 -14.84
CA GLY A 37 6.78 -6.16 -14.26
C GLY A 37 7.24 -4.74 -14.07
N ILE A 38 8.38 -4.65 -13.39
CA ILE A 38 9.31 -3.53 -13.49
C ILE A 38 10.63 -4.05 -14.09
N CYS A 39 11.38 -3.17 -14.72
CA CYS A 39 12.64 -3.44 -15.40
C CYS A 39 13.73 -2.57 -14.78
N TYR A 40 14.82 -3.22 -14.37
CA TYR A 40 16.05 -2.56 -13.95
C TYR A 40 17.06 -2.61 -15.09
N THR A 41 17.67 -1.48 -15.42
CA THR A 41 18.71 -1.40 -16.45
C THR A 41 20.06 -1.13 -15.81
N PHE A 42 21.01 -2.05 -16.00
CA PHE A 42 22.38 -1.94 -15.52
C PHE A 42 23.33 -1.80 -16.71
N GLY A 43 23.82 -0.58 -16.99
CA GLY A 43 24.79 -0.36 -18.08
C GLY A 43 24.33 -0.90 -19.45
N GLY A 44 23.03 -0.82 -19.73
CA GLY A 44 22.40 -1.36 -20.95
C GLY A 44 21.81 -2.77 -20.82
N GLN A 45 22.17 -3.54 -19.79
CA GLN A 45 21.56 -4.84 -19.52
C GLN A 45 20.21 -4.66 -18.80
N ARG A 46 19.13 -5.16 -19.41
CA ARG A 46 17.78 -5.12 -18.83
C ARG A 46 17.51 -6.38 -17.99
N VAL A 47 16.92 -6.17 -16.82
CA VAL A 47 16.51 -7.23 -15.88
C VAL A 47 15.05 -7.02 -15.51
N ASP A 48 14.18 -7.80 -16.14
CA ASP A 48 12.74 -7.80 -15.85
C ASP A 48 12.45 -8.61 -14.58
N VAL A 49 11.63 -8.05 -13.70
CA VAL A 49 11.25 -8.72 -12.44
C VAL A 49 9.76 -8.59 -12.16
N ALA A 50 9.23 -9.59 -11.47
CA ALA A 50 7.88 -9.59 -10.93
C ALA A 50 7.88 -9.08 -9.49
N LEU A 51 6.88 -8.28 -9.11
CA LEU A 51 6.72 -7.87 -7.72
C LEU A 51 5.89 -8.91 -6.95
N PRO A 52 6.21 -9.18 -5.67
CA PRO A 52 5.57 -10.22 -4.88
C PRO A 52 4.05 -10.01 -4.69
N PHE A 53 3.56 -8.78 -4.83
CA PHE A 53 2.16 -8.40 -4.65
C PHE A 53 1.23 -8.74 -5.84
N TRP A 54 1.72 -9.45 -6.86
CA TRP A 54 0.93 -9.76 -8.06
C TRP A 54 -0.15 -10.83 -7.93
N ASN A 55 -0.23 -11.53 -6.80
CA ASN A 55 -1.29 -12.51 -6.61
C ASN A 55 -2.60 -11.92 -6.05
N GLU A 56 -2.63 -10.65 -5.62
CA GLU A 56 -3.83 -10.06 -5.00
C GLU A 56 -4.40 -8.84 -5.74
N ILE A 57 -3.63 -8.18 -6.62
CA ILE A 57 -4.03 -6.92 -7.28
C ILE A 57 -4.94 -7.14 -8.51
N SER A 58 -5.09 -8.36 -9.03
CA SER A 58 -5.96 -8.61 -10.19
C SER A 58 -7.11 -9.57 -9.87
N ARG A 59 -8.21 -9.05 -9.30
CA ARG A 59 -9.53 -9.67 -9.54
C ARG A 59 -9.97 -9.52 -11.01
N ASP A 60 -9.31 -8.63 -11.77
CA ASP A 60 -9.42 -8.52 -13.21
C ASP A 60 -8.02 -8.51 -13.85
N THR A 61 -7.61 -9.65 -14.41
CA THR A 61 -6.33 -9.84 -15.11
C THR A 61 -6.23 -9.05 -16.41
N ARG A 62 -7.29 -8.34 -16.84
CA ARG A 62 -7.32 -7.62 -18.11
C ARG A 62 -6.77 -6.19 -18.04
N ASN A 63 -6.61 -5.59 -16.84
CA ASN A 63 -6.30 -4.15 -16.71
C ASN A 63 -5.21 -3.75 -15.70
N GLY A 64 -4.76 -4.64 -14.80
CA GLY A 64 -3.87 -4.29 -13.66
C GLY A 64 -2.40 -4.70 -13.79
N LEU A 65 -1.96 -5.15 -14.96
CA LEU A 65 -0.68 -5.86 -15.11
C LEU A 65 0.56 -4.95 -15.19
N ARG A 66 0.39 -3.67 -15.55
CA ARG A 66 1.49 -2.73 -15.72
C ARG A 66 1.37 -1.54 -14.79
N PRO A 67 2.47 -1.10 -14.15
CA PRO A 67 2.47 0.13 -13.39
C PRO A 67 2.17 1.31 -14.33
N VAL A 68 1.40 2.27 -13.83
CA VAL A 68 1.05 3.50 -14.56
C VAL A 68 2.20 4.50 -14.52
N ALA A 69 2.94 4.51 -13.42
CA ALA A 69 4.13 5.31 -13.26
C ALA A 69 5.16 4.55 -12.42
N VAL A 70 6.43 4.72 -12.77
CA VAL A 70 7.57 4.18 -12.04
C VAL A 70 8.68 5.21 -12.00
N ALA A 71 9.35 5.31 -10.87
CA ALA A 71 10.52 6.14 -10.68
C ALA A 71 11.43 5.49 -9.65
N ALA A 72 12.73 5.68 -9.78
CA ALA A 72 13.71 5.21 -8.81
C ALA A 72 14.89 6.18 -8.74
N LEU A 73 15.65 6.11 -7.65
CA LEU A 73 16.97 6.69 -7.60
C LEU A 73 17.88 5.92 -8.59
N THR A 74 18.32 6.61 -9.65
CA THR A 74 19.25 6.08 -10.64
C THR A 74 20.68 6.51 -10.34
N ASP A 75 21.62 5.99 -11.12
CA ASP A 75 23.05 6.31 -11.06
C ASP A 75 23.66 5.96 -9.69
N LEU A 76 23.16 4.85 -9.12
CA LEU A 76 23.61 4.28 -7.86
C LEU A 76 23.82 2.76 -7.99
N PRO A 77 24.72 2.17 -7.19
CA PRO A 77 24.80 0.71 -7.09
C PRO A 77 23.49 0.16 -6.50
N VAL A 78 22.94 -0.88 -7.12
CA VAL A 78 21.74 -1.58 -6.65
C VAL A 78 21.98 -3.09 -6.69
N ARG A 79 21.53 -3.78 -5.66
CA ARG A 79 21.57 -5.25 -5.56
C ARG A 79 20.17 -5.83 -5.48
N LEU A 80 19.77 -6.54 -6.51
CA LEU A 80 18.48 -7.23 -6.59
C LEU A 80 18.58 -8.64 -6.03
N HIS A 81 17.56 -9.01 -5.28
CA HIS A 81 17.38 -10.32 -4.69
C HIS A 81 16.19 -11.00 -5.34
N LEU A 82 16.47 -11.98 -6.18
CA LEU A 82 15.53 -12.55 -7.13
C LEU A 82 15.24 -14.01 -6.82
N LEU A 83 13.99 -14.42 -7.00
CA LEU A 83 13.56 -15.80 -6.82
C LEU A 83 12.81 -16.31 -8.05
N THR A 84 13.41 -17.27 -8.74
CA THR A 84 12.83 -17.85 -9.96
C THR A 84 11.86 -18.97 -9.61
N LEU A 85 10.56 -18.65 -9.56
CA LEU A 85 9.51 -19.63 -9.27
C LEU A 85 9.26 -20.57 -10.45
N GLN A 86 9.28 -20.08 -11.69
CA GLN A 86 9.07 -20.87 -12.90
C GLN A 86 10.11 -20.53 -13.98
N PRO A 87 10.56 -21.51 -14.79
CA PRO A 87 11.46 -21.24 -15.91
C PRO A 87 10.74 -20.41 -16.99
N GLY A 88 11.43 -19.44 -17.60
CA GLY A 88 10.88 -18.63 -18.70
C GLY A 88 9.95 -17.48 -18.26
N THR A 89 9.68 -17.35 -16.96
CA THR A 89 8.95 -16.21 -16.36
C THR A 89 9.91 -15.27 -15.64
N PRO A 90 9.60 -13.97 -15.54
CA PRO A 90 10.38 -13.05 -14.72
C PRO A 90 10.50 -13.56 -13.27
N PRO A 91 11.69 -13.48 -12.66
CA PRO A 91 11.85 -13.85 -11.26
C PRO A 91 11.15 -12.86 -10.34
N VAL A 92 10.73 -13.32 -9.17
CA VAL A 92 10.11 -12.47 -8.14
C VAL A 92 11.19 -11.67 -7.43
N LEU A 93 11.03 -10.35 -7.38
CA LEU A 93 11.88 -9.44 -6.63
C LEU A 93 11.53 -9.51 -5.14
N LEU A 94 12.39 -10.15 -4.35
CA LEU A 94 12.24 -10.24 -2.91
C LEU A 94 12.66 -8.93 -2.22
N ARG A 95 13.76 -8.33 -2.68
CA ARG A 95 14.37 -7.14 -2.11
C ARG A 95 15.26 -6.46 -3.15
N ALA A 96 15.33 -5.14 -3.15
CA ALA A 96 16.35 -4.40 -3.89
C ALA A 96 17.13 -3.57 -2.87
N GLU A 97 18.43 -3.77 -2.73
CA GLU A 97 19.27 -3.06 -1.77
C GLU A 97 19.98 -1.90 -2.46
N TYR A 98 19.83 -0.71 -1.88
CA TYR A 98 20.54 0.51 -2.25
C TYR A 98 21.61 0.78 -1.17
N PRO A 99 22.90 0.46 -1.42
CA PRO A 99 23.96 0.54 -0.40
C PRO A 99 24.19 1.94 0.17
N MET A 100 23.81 2.98 -0.59
CA MET A 100 23.94 4.38 -0.20
C MET A 100 22.67 4.95 0.44
N SER A 101 21.59 4.16 0.53
CA SER A 101 20.33 4.61 1.11
C SER A 101 20.50 4.86 2.61
N ALA A 102 19.97 5.99 3.07
CA ALA A 102 20.03 6.39 4.47
C ALA A 102 19.43 5.32 5.38
N GLN A 103 19.89 5.28 6.64
CA GLN A 103 19.42 4.32 7.62
C GLN A 103 17.89 4.43 7.79
N THR A 104 17.18 3.37 7.41
CA THR A 104 15.73 3.28 7.59
C THR A 104 15.43 2.96 9.04
N TRP A 105 14.53 3.72 9.65
CA TRP A 105 14.05 3.51 11.00
C TRP A 105 12.74 2.75 10.94
N ASN A 106 12.72 1.57 11.54
CA ASN A 106 11.51 0.78 11.71
C ASN A 106 11.23 0.72 13.22
N SER A 107 10.06 1.20 13.64
CA SER A 107 9.55 1.01 14.99
C SER A 107 8.43 -0.02 14.99
N VAL A 108 8.34 -0.78 16.08
CA VAL A 108 7.23 -1.69 16.35
C VAL A 108 6.75 -1.38 17.74
N GLU A 109 5.52 -0.93 17.84
CA GLU A 109 4.87 -0.54 19.09
C GLU A 109 3.61 -1.39 19.28
N GLU A 110 3.36 -1.84 20.50
CA GLU A 110 2.06 -2.43 20.83
C GLU A 110 0.99 -1.34 20.79
N VAL A 111 -0.14 -1.63 20.15
CA VAL A 111 -1.28 -0.69 20.10
C VAL A 111 -1.77 -0.48 21.52
N SER A 112 -1.55 0.73 22.04
CA SER A 112 -1.91 1.08 23.42
C SER A 112 -3.42 1.17 23.58
N ASP A 113 -3.90 0.95 24.80
CA ASP A 113 -5.29 1.23 25.14
C ASP A 113 -5.64 2.72 25.00
N ALA A 114 -4.65 3.61 25.09
CA ALA A 114 -4.81 5.03 24.81
C ALA A 114 -5.15 5.28 23.32
N ASP A 115 -4.46 4.62 22.39
CA ASP A 115 -4.73 4.72 20.95
C ASP A 115 -6.12 4.20 20.62
N ARG A 116 -6.51 3.07 21.24
CA ARG A 116 -7.86 2.52 21.11
C ARG A 116 -8.93 3.48 21.64
N GLN A 117 -8.64 4.23 22.70
CA GLN A 117 -9.56 5.22 23.25
C GLN A 117 -9.65 6.49 22.39
N ALA A 118 -8.53 6.95 21.81
CA ALA A 118 -8.51 8.10 20.91
C ALA A 118 -9.39 7.85 19.67
N VAL A 119 -9.21 6.70 19.01
CA VAL A 119 -10.03 6.29 17.87
C VAL A 119 -11.50 6.18 18.26
N ARG A 120 -11.81 5.59 19.42
CA ARG A 120 -13.20 5.51 19.92
C ARG A 120 -13.81 6.90 20.11
N LYS A 121 -13.04 7.89 20.57
CA LYS A 121 -13.51 9.27 20.74
C LYS A 121 -13.76 9.94 19.39
N GLU A 122 -12.89 9.74 18.41
CA GLU A 122 -13.07 10.26 17.05
C GLU A 122 -14.31 9.65 16.38
N GLU A 123 -14.48 8.32 16.44
CA GLU A 123 -15.66 7.62 15.91
C GLU A 123 -16.97 8.13 16.55
N LEU A 124 -16.97 8.31 17.87
CA LEU A 124 -18.10 8.91 18.60
C LEU A 124 -18.31 10.38 18.20
N GLY A 125 -17.24 11.12 17.94
CA GLY A 125 -17.28 12.50 17.47
C GLY A 125 -17.93 12.62 16.10
N VAL A 126 -17.50 11.80 15.15
CA VAL A 126 -18.08 11.71 13.80
C VAL A 126 -19.57 11.38 13.87
N ARG A 127 -19.95 10.39 14.68
CA ARG A 127 -21.35 10.02 14.87
C ARG A 127 -22.19 11.17 15.45
N LYS A 128 -21.67 11.85 16.48
CA LYS A 128 -22.35 13.02 17.08
C LYS A 128 -22.48 14.15 16.07
N LEU A 129 -21.46 14.42 15.26
CA LEU A 129 -21.48 15.45 14.23
C LEU A 129 -22.58 15.17 13.20
N PHE A 130 -22.64 13.95 12.66
CA PHE A 130 -23.67 13.57 11.70
C PHE A 130 -25.09 13.63 12.29
N TYR A 131 -25.26 13.24 13.55
CA TYR A 131 -26.55 13.38 14.22
C TYR A 131 -26.93 14.84 14.49
N ALA A 132 -25.98 15.69 14.88
CA ALA A 132 -26.22 17.12 15.03
C ALA A 132 -26.60 17.75 13.68
N LEU A 133 -25.91 17.40 12.60
CA LEU A 133 -26.23 17.83 11.24
C LEU A 133 -27.60 17.31 10.78
N ALA A 134 -28.03 16.12 11.23
CA ALA A 134 -29.35 15.57 10.91
C ALA A 134 -30.51 16.32 11.58
N LEU A 135 -30.27 17.02 12.70
CA LEU A 135 -31.29 17.80 13.41
C LEU A 135 -31.75 19.03 12.62
N LEU A 136 -30.84 19.66 11.87
CA LEU A 136 -31.15 20.84 11.05
C LEU A 136 -32.21 20.57 9.98
N PRO A 137 -32.04 19.57 9.08
CA PRO A 137 -33.07 19.23 8.10
C PRO A 137 -34.30 18.58 8.77
N LEU A 138 -34.16 17.94 9.92
CA LEU A 138 -35.30 17.42 10.66
C LEU A 138 -36.22 18.56 11.15
N ALA A 139 -35.66 19.61 11.73
CA ALA A 139 -36.42 20.81 12.09
C ALA A 139 -37.00 21.51 10.85
N GLY A 140 -36.24 21.58 9.75
CA GLY A 140 -36.71 22.12 8.48
C GLY A 140 -37.85 21.31 7.85
N SER A 141 -37.98 20.03 8.18
CA SER A 141 -39.03 19.15 7.65
C SER A 141 -40.44 19.53 8.12
N LEU A 142 -40.56 20.31 9.20
CA LEU A 142 -41.81 20.93 9.65
C LEU A 142 -42.39 21.89 8.60
N PHE A 143 -41.55 22.46 7.74
CA PHE A 143 -41.93 23.42 6.70
C PHE A 143 -41.81 22.82 5.28
N LEU A 144 -40.85 21.91 5.07
CA LEU A 144 -40.58 21.30 3.77
C LEU A 144 -40.39 19.78 3.93
N GLY A 145 -41.47 19.01 3.75
CA GLY A 145 -41.50 17.55 3.95
C GLY A 145 -40.32 16.76 3.35
N PRO A 146 -39.83 17.05 2.13
CA PRO A 146 -38.67 16.37 1.55
C PRO A 146 -37.38 16.42 2.40
N MET A 147 -37.24 17.38 3.31
CA MET A 147 -36.06 17.49 4.19
C MET A 147 -35.90 16.30 5.14
N ILE A 148 -36.97 15.52 5.37
CA ILE A 148 -36.89 14.30 6.19
C ILE A 148 -35.96 13.25 5.56
N LEU A 149 -35.90 13.17 4.22
CA LEU A 149 -35.01 12.25 3.50
C LEU A 149 -33.54 12.63 3.71
N LEU A 150 -33.25 13.93 3.72
CA LEU A 150 -31.91 14.44 3.97
C LEU A 150 -31.48 14.17 5.43
N SER A 151 -32.40 14.34 6.39
CA SER A 151 -32.15 13.95 7.79
C SER A 151 -31.86 12.45 7.91
N ALA A 152 -32.69 11.61 7.29
CA ALA A 152 -32.50 10.15 7.28
C ALA A 152 -31.15 9.76 6.65
N PHE A 153 -30.73 10.44 5.58
CA PHE A 153 -29.42 10.23 4.97
C PHE A 153 -28.27 10.54 5.95
N PHE A 154 -28.30 11.68 6.65
CA PHE A 154 -27.26 12.02 7.63
C PHE A 154 -27.23 11.04 8.82
N VAL A 155 -28.38 10.57 9.29
CA VAL A 155 -28.45 9.52 10.33
C VAL A 155 -27.79 8.23 9.85
N LEU A 156 -28.09 7.83 8.60
CA LEU A 156 -27.53 6.62 7.99
C LEU A 156 -26.01 6.76 7.79
N MET A 157 -25.53 7.93 7.36
CA MET A 157 -24.10 8.24 7.27
C MET A 157 -23.42 8.23 8.63
N GLY A 158 -24.03 8.81 9.67
CA GLY A 158 -23.50 8.75 11.04
C GLY A 158 -23.44 7.33 11.61
N LEU A 159 -24.35 6.44 11.19
CA LEU A 159 -24.30 5.02 11.53
C LEU A 159 -23.16 4.31 10.79
N VAL A 160 -23.02 4.51 9.48
CA VAL A 160 -22.03 3.81 8.63
C VAL A 160 -20.61 4.30 8.89
N LEU A 161 -20.39 5.63 8.91
CA LEU A 161 -19.07 6.23 9.13
C LEU A 161 -18.66 6.25 10.61
N GLY A 162 -19.63 6.22 11.53
CA GLY A 162 -19.39 6.07 12.97
C GLY A 162 -19.33 4.61 13.44
N MET A 163 -19.34 3.62 12.53
CA MET A 163 -19.10 2.23 12.89
C MET A 163 -17.66 2.07 13.35
N ARG A 164 -17.47 1.27 14.41
CA ARG A 164 -16.13 0.92 14.88
C ARG A 164 -15.31 0.31 13.75
N SER A 165 -14.19 0.92 13.41
CA SER A 165 -13.27 0.37 12.43
C SER A 165 -12.79 -1.01 12.90
N PRO A 166 -13.07 -2.09 12.14
CA PRO A 166 -12.72 -3.44 12.57
C PRO A 166 -11.21 -3.69 12.58
N THR A 167 -10.42 -2.89 11.84
CA THR A 167 -8.97 -3.03 11.69
C THR A 167 -8.22 -2.72 12.99
N LEU A 168 -8.59 -1.64 13.69
CA LEU A 168 -7.98 -1.26 14.97
C LEU A 168 -8.36 -2.19 16.14
N LYS A 169 -9.45 -2.95 16.03
CA LYS A 169 -9.82 -3.96 17.03
C LYS A 169 -8.95 -5.22 16.95
N ARG A 170 -8.42 -5.54 15.78
CA ARG A 170 -7.68 -6.77 15.51
C ARG A 170 -6.18 -6.55 15.53
N ALA A 171 -5.73 -5.35 15.19
CA ALA A 171 -4.32 -4.98 15.21
C ALA A 171 -3.76 -5.05 16.65
N ARG A 172 -2.66 -5.79 16.79
CA ARG A 172 -1.89 -5.88 18.04
C ARG A 172 -0.70 -4.94 18.04
N TYR A 173 -0.07 -4.80 16.87
CA TYR A 173 1.11 -3.97 16.70
C TYR A 173 0.85 -2.88 15.65
N LYS A 174 1.55 -1.78 15.89
CA LYS A 174 1.68 -0.62 15.05
C LYS A 174 3.13 -0.56 14.60
N HIS A 175 3.33 -0.42 13.30
CA HIS A 175 4.65 -0.37 12.70
C HIS A 175 4.87 1.04 12.16
N GLY A 176 5.92 1.70 12.61
CA GLY A 176 6.39 2.96 12.04
C GLY A 176 7.54 2.71 11.08
N VAL A 177 7.51 3.34 9.92
CA VAL A 177 8.59 3.32 8.93
C VAL A 177 8.96 4.76 8.61
N ARG A 178 10.24 5.06 8.75
CA ARG A 178 10.82 6.36 8.40
C ARG A 178 12.09 6.16 7.60
N GLY A 179 12.18 6.80 6.44
CA GLY A 179 13.36 6.68 5.60
C GLY A 179 13.21 7.35 4.24
N GLN A 180 14.24 7.22 3.42
CA GLN A 180 14.27 7.80 2.09
C GLN A 180 13.60 6.87 1.08
N VAL A 181 12.79 7.44 0.19
CA VAL A 181 12.17 6.71 -0.91
C VAL A 181 13.23 6.37 -1.97
N GLU A 182 13.45 5.07 -2.20
CA GLU A 182 14.39 4.56 -3.20
C GLU A 182 13.69 4.35 -4.55
N GLU A 183 12.48 3.78 -4.51
CA GLU A 183 11.66 3.48 -5.69
C GLU A 183 10.20 3.83 -5.42
N VAL A 184 9.49 4.24 -6.46
CA VAL A 184 8.05 4.49 -6.46
C VAL A 184 7.43 3.71 -7.61
N VAL A 185 6.43 2.89 -7.31
CA VAL A 185 5.68 2.11 -8.30
C VAL A 185 4.20 2.36 -8.08
N THR A 186 3.56 3.06 -9.02
CA THR A 186 2.15 3.42 -8.95
C THR A 186 1.31 2.52 -9.83
N TYR A 187 0.25 1.95 -9.25
CA TYR A 187 -0.73 1.14 -9.96
C TYR A 187 -2.09 1.82 -9.95
N ARG A 188 -2.88 1.56 -11.01
CA ARG A 188 -4.30 1.87 -11.03
C ARG A 188 -5.08 0.62 -10.67
N VAL A 189 -5.75 0.64 -9.53
CA VAL A 189 -6.54 -0.48 -9.01
C VAL A 189 -8.02 -0.17 -9.18
N ARG A 190 -8.78 -1.15 -9.68
CA ARG A 190 -10.26 -1.07 -9.70
C ARG A 190 -10.82 -1.85 -8.52
N THR A 191 -11.68 -1.22 -7.74
CA THR A 191 -12.48 -1.92 -6.74
C THR A 191 -13.49 -2.83 -7.45
N SER A 192 -13.61 -4.08 -7.00
CA SER A 192 -14.22 -5.17 -7.78
C SER A 192 -15.69 -4.99 -8.17
N ASN A 193 -16.38 -3.97 -7.65
CA ASN A 193 -17.80 -3.69 -7.91
C ASN A 193 -18.05 -2.22 -8.31
N SER A 194 -17.04 -1.46 -8.71
CA SER A 194 -17.18 -0.04 -9.09
C SER A 194 -16.38 0.30 -10.34
N ASN A 195 -16.91 1.17 -11.20
CA ASN A 195 -16.14 1.78 -12.29
C ASN A 195 -15.08 2.79 -11.79
N VAL A 196 -15.00 3.02 -10.48
CA VAL A 196 -14.01 3.87 -9.85
C VAL A 196 -12.67 3.12 -9.76
N SER A 197 -11.62 3.76 -10.27
CA SER A 197 -10.25 3.30 -10.10
C SER A 197 -9.51 4.22 -9.14
N THR A 198 -8.81 3.66 -8.17
CA THR A 198 -7.92 4.38 -7.25
C THR A 198 -6.47 4.16 -7.65
N LEU A 199 -5.64 5.17 -7.43
CA LEU A 199 -4.19 5.02 -7.55
C LEU A 199 -3.65 4.47 -6.24
N VAL A 200 -2.76 3.49 -6.34
CA VAL A 200 -2.06 2.89 -5.21
C VAL A 200 -0.57 3.08 -5.44
N HIS A 201 0.08 3.73 -4.48
CA HIS A 201 1.51 4.02 -4.53
C HIS A 201 2.26 2.99 -3.70
N ASN A 202 3.31 2.42 -4.28
CA ASN A 202 4.20 1.50 -3.58
C ASN A 202 5.57 2.14 -3.51
N TYR A 203 6.11 2.25 -2.30
CA TYR A 203 7.37 2.91 -2.01
C TYR A 203 8.38 1.88 -1.54
N ARG A 204 9.57 1.86 -2.14
CA ARG A 204 10.69 1.09 -1.59
C ARG A 204 11.50 1.95 -0.64
N ILE A 205 11.69 1.47 0.58
CA ILE A 205 12.45 2.14 1.64
C ILE A 205 13.25 1.07 2.39
N GLY A 206 14.56 1.27 2.52
CA GLY A 206 15.45 0.28 3.15
C GLY A 206 15.49 -1.07 2.40
N GLY A 207 15.19 -1.01 1.11
CA GLY A 207 15.03 -2.16 0.22
C GLY A 207 13.74 -2.95 0.35
N VAL A 208 12.82 -2.57 1.22
CA VAL A 208 11.50 -3.22 1.39
C VAL A 208 10.44 -2.40 0.66
N MET A 209 9.55 -3.08 -0.07
CA MET A 209 8.44 -2.43 -0.78
C MET A 209 7.22 -2.35 0.13
N TYR A 210 6.74 -1.15 0.38
CA TYR A 210 5.55 -0.85 1.19
C TYR A 210 4.42 -0.34 0.32
N ARG A 211 3.21 -0.83 0.56
CA ARG A 211 1.99 -0.32 -0.07
C ARG A 211 1.42 0.80 0.78
N VAL A 212 1.22 1.96 0.17
CA VAL A 212 0.65 3.12 0.86
C VAL A 212 -0.50 3.66 0.02
N GLU A 213 -1.69 3.73 0.63
CA GLU A 213 -2.86 4.35 0.02
C GLU A 213 -3.05 5.74 0.62
N HIS A 214 -2.84 6.79 -0.17
CA HIS A 214 -3.09 8.18 0.23
C HIS A 214 -3.63 8.99 -0.96
N PHE A 215 -4.32 10.10 -0.67
CA PHE A 215 -4.85 11.04 -1.67
C PHE A 215 -3.96 12.28 -1.89
N GLY A 216 -2.85 12.39 -1.14
CA GLY A 216 -1.89 13.50 -1.22
C GLY A 216 -0.86 13.38 -2.35
N GLN A 217 0.11 14.30 -2.37
CA GLN A 217 1.22 14.30 -3.32
C GLN A 217 2.05 13.01 -3.22
N VAL A 218 2.45 12.47 -4.37
CA VAL A 218 3.31 11.28 -4.45
C VAL A 218 4.74 11.67 -4.08
N ALA A 219 5.35 10.94 -3.16
CA ALA A 219 6.75 11.15 -2.82
C ALA A 219 7.64 10.75 -4.00
N ALA A 220 8.60 11.60 -4.34
CA ALA A 220 9.61 11.31 -5.36
C ALA A 220 10.77 10.49 -4.76
N PRO A 221 11.48 9.69 -5.58
CA PRO A 221 12.72 9.07 -5.14
C PRO A 221 13.70 10.12 -4.60
N GLY A 222 14.32 9.83 -3.46
CA GLY A 222 15.20 10.76 -2.74
C GLY A 222 14.51 11.59 -1.65
N GLN A 223 13.18 11.61 -1.57
CA GLN A 223 12.48 12.28 -0.48
C GLN A 223 12.40 11.42 0.77
N SER A 224 12.47 12.06 1.94
CA SER A 224 12.24 11.41 3.23
C SER A 224 10.75 11.31 3.53
N VAL A 225 10.31 10.12 3.91
CA VAL A 225 8.92 9.85 4.27
C VAL A 225 8.82 9.14 5.61
N ALA A 226 7.73 9.40 6.31
CA ALA A 226 7.33 8.72 7.52
C ALA A 226 5.89 8.23 7.37
N PHE A 227 5.64 6.96 7.68
CA PHE A 227 4.30 6.43 7.76
C PHE A 227 4.20 5.36 8.82
N GLU A 228 2.96 5.16 9.27
CA GLU A 228 2.64 4.09 10.19
C GLU A 228 1.59 3.18 9.57
N TYR A 229 1.67 1.88 9.86
CA TYR A 229 0.66 0.92 9.46
C TYR A 229 0.39 -0.07 10.58
N LEU A 230 -0.77 -0.73 10.53
CA LEU A 230 -1.14 -1.75 11.51
C LEU A 230 -0.78 -3.14 11.00
N ASP A 231 -0.45 -4.03 11.94
CA ASP A 231 -0.15 -5.45 11.66
C ASP A 231 -1.40 -6.25 11.21
N ASP A 232 -2.62 -5.70 11.41
CA ASP A 232 -3.82 -6.25 10.77
C ASP A 232 -3.85 -5.88 9.29
N ALA A 233 -2.96 -6.52 8.54
CA ALA A 233 -3.08 -6.66 7.10
C ALA A 233 -4.32 -7.52 6.85
N GLY A 234 -5.44 -6.87 6.52
CA GLY A 234 -6.53 -7.56 5.84
C GLY A 234 -6.01 -8.26 4.57
N PHE A 235 -6.90 -8.90 3.82
CA PHE A 235 -6.57 -9.57 2.55
C PHE A 235 -5.86 -8.68 1.49
N LEU A 236 -5.70 -7.38 1.75
CA LEU A 236 -5.12 -6.38 0.84
C LEU A 236 -3.70 -5.95 1.23
N GLY A 237 -3.11 -6.54 2.28
CA GLY A 237 -1.80 -6.16 2.81
C GLY A 237 -1.86 -5.01 3.83
N PRO A 238 -0.69 -4.59 4.36
CA PRO A 238 -0.61 -3.50 5.32
C PRO A 238 -1.07 -2.19 4.66
N ARG A 239 -1.97 -1.47 5.34
CA ARG A 239 -2.46 -0.15 4.91
C ARG A 239 -1.92 0.90 5.87
N ALA A 240 -1.30 1.94 5.32
CA ALA A 240 -0.83 3.05 6.12
C ALA A 240 -2.00 3.80 6.79
N LEU A 241 -1.85 4.09 8.08
CA LEU A 241 -2.73 4.92 8.90
C LEU A 241 -2.47 6.42 8.68
N PHE A 242 -1.22 6.79 8.49
CA PHE A 242 -0.84 8.11 8.02
C PHE A 242 0.32 7.99 7.05
N PHE A 243 0.52 9.01 6.22
CA PHE A 243 1.70 9.15 5.40
C PHE A 243 2.13 10.61 5.37
N GLN A 244 3.42 10.86 5.60
CA GLN A 244 4.01 12.19 5.60
C GLN A 244 5.28 12.19 4.76
N ILE A 245 5.43 13.21 3.92
CA ILE A 245 6.71 13.60 3.33
C ILE A 245 7.33 14.62 4.29
N GLU A 246 8.52 14.36 4.84
CA GLU A 246 9.07 15.12 5.97
C GLU A 246 9.32 16.60 5.67
N ASP A 247 9.52 16.95 4.39
CA ASP A 247 9.66 18.34 3.92
C ASP A 247 8.31 19.04 3.68
N GLN A 248 7.18 18.38 3.99
CA GLN A 248 5.82 18.90 3.81
C GLN A 248 4.96 18.72 5.07
N ALA A 249 3.94 19.56 5.20
CA ALA A 249 3.01 19.54 6.33
C ALA A 249 2.28 18.20 6.45
N VAL A 250 2.05 17.76 7.71
CA VAL A 250 1.37 16.51 8.06
C VAL A 250 -0.02 16.45 7.42
N MET A 251 -0.30 15.40 6.64
CA MET A 251 -1.64 15.11 6.13
C MET A 251 -2.22 13.90 6.86
N THR A 252 -3.26 14.13 7.65
CA THR A 252 -4.09 13.07 8.24
C THR A 252 -4.97 12.44 7.16
N LEU A 253 -4.96 11.10 7.06
CA LEU A 253 -5.76 10.31 6.12
C LEU A 253 -7.21 10.15 6.57
#